data_AF-A0A1M6FLG4-F1
#
_entry.id   AF-A0A1M6FLG4-F1
#
_cell.length_a   1.000
_cell.length_b   1.000
_cell.length_c   1.000
_cell.angle_alpha   90.00
_cell.angle_beta   90.00
_cell.angle_gamma   90.00
#
_symmetry.space_group_name_H-M   'P 1'
#
loop_
_entity.id
_entity.type
_entity.pdbx_description
1 polymer ?
#
loop_
_entity_poly.entity_id
_entity_poly.type
_entity_poly.pdbx_seq_one_letter_code
_entity_poly.pdbx_strand_id
1 'polypeptide(L)'
;MGDDVSSHDIAVADAVDAGVVRRTPTGWRVGDGHELPDLVSAMVLADLLTAEAGGDRRRPQAPGRAPEDASEVERLRHTVAQLEHALHSRVVVEQAIGVLAERHTMPPREAFERLRSSARSRGRKVADLARDVVESSTSPLTVLPDELSVSPGSN
;
A
#
# COMPACT_ATOMS: atom_id res chain seq x y z
N MET A 1 16.38 1.96 -41.03
CA MET A 1 17.11 1.23 -39.97
C MET A 1 17.59 2.25 -38.96
N GLY A 2 16.78 2.51 -37.94
CA GLY A 2 17.10 3.37 -36.82
C GLY A 2 16.25 2.81 -35.69
N ASP A 3 16.89 2.06 -34.80
CA ASP A 3 16.23 1.42 -33.67
C ASP A 3 15.84 2.49 -32.66
N ASP A 4 14.53 2.69 -32.53
CA ASP A 4 13.90 3.49 -31.49
C ASP A 4 13.86 2.63 -30.22
N VAL A 5 15.01 2.49 -29.54
CA VAL A 5 15.10 1.74 -28.28
C VAL A 5 14.70 2.65 -27.12
N SER A 6 13.40 2.62 -26.83
CA SER A 6 12.82 2.52 -25.48
C SER A 6 13.50 3.33 -24.37
N SER A 7 13.27 4.66 -24.34
CA SER A 7 13.52 5.49 -23.14
C SER A 7 12.70 5.09 -21.91
N HIS A 8 11.63 4.30 -22.09
CA HIS A 8 10.77 3.87 -20.98
C HIS A 8 11.33 2.68 -20.20
N ASP A 9 12.09 1.79 -20.86
CA ASP A 9 12.67 0.61 -20.19
C ASP A 9 13.86 0.97 -19.28
N ILE A 10 14.62 2.02 -19.61
CA ILE A 10 15.78 2.45 -18.83
C ILE A 10 15.36 3.02 -17.47
N ALA A 11 14.29 3.84 -17.43
CA ALA A 11 13.80 4.44 -16.19
C ALA A 11 13.16 3.41 -15.23
N VAL A 12 12.52 2.37 -15.78
CA VAL A 12 11.95 1.29 -14.97
C VAL A 12 13.04 0.39 -14.42
N ALA A 13 14.09 0.08 -15.20
CA ALA A 13 15.23 -0.71 -14.76
C ALA A 13 16.04 -0.03 -13.64
N ASP A 14 16.23 1.30 -13.75
CA ASP A 14 16.92 2.13 -12.76
C ASP A 14 16.20 2.13 -11.41
N ALA A 15 14.86 2.18 -11.44
CA ALA A 15 14.03 2.11 -10.24
C ALA A 15 14.08 0.75 -9.52
N VAL A 16 14.38 -0.36 -10.23
CA VAL A 16 14.48 -1.70 -9.59
C VAL A 16 15.81 -1.90 -8.86
N ASP A 17 16.88 -1.21 -9.28
CA ASP A 17 18.21 -1.34 -8.66
C ASP A 17 18.43 -0.32 -7.51
N ALA A 18 17.65 0.76 -7.46
CA ALA A 18 17.77 1.82 -6.44
C ALA A 18 17.72 1.34 -4.97
N GLY A 19 17.05 0.22 -4.68
CA GLY A 19 16.96 -0.37 -3.33
C GLY A 19 17.94 -1.51 -3.06
N VAL A 20 18.79 -1.90 -4.02
CA VAL A 20 19.60 -3.12 -3.92
C VAL A 20 20.88 -2.85 -3.12
N VAL A 21 21.04 -3.55 -2.00
CA VAL A 21 22.26 -3.46 -1.16
C VAL A 21 23.32 -4.47 -1.62
N ARG A 22 24.54 -3.99 -1.89
CA ARG A 22 25.69 -4.81 -2.33
C ARG A 22 26.90 -4.59 -1.43
N ARG A 23 27.61 -5.66 -1.07
CA ARG A 23 28.87 -5.58 -0.32
C ARG A 23 30.02 -5.15 -1.21
N THR A 24 30.87 -4.25 -0.74
CA THR A 24 32.09 -3.78 -1.40
C THR A 24 33.33 -4.08 -0.56
N PRO A 25 34.56 -3.87 -1.08
CA PRO A 25 35.78 -4.05 -0.30
C PRO A 25 35.90 -3.12 0.92
N THR A 26 35.29 -1.93 0.85
CA THR A 26 35.40 -0.87 1.87
C THR A 26 34.09 -0.57 2.60
N GLY A 27 33.00 -1.28 2.31
CA GLY A 27 31.71 -1.06 2.95
C GLY A 27 30.52 -1.71 2.23
N TRP A 28 29.47 -0.92 2.04
CA TRP A 28 28.21 -1.32 1.43
C TRP A 28 27.74 -0.26 0.43
N ARG A 29 27.09 -0.67 -0.65
CA ARG A 29 26.53 0.23 -1.67
C ARG A 29 25.04 -0.06 -1.84
N VAL A 30 24.24 0.98 -2.07
CA VAL A 30 22.81 0.89 -2.36
C VAL A 30 22.55 1.42 -3.76
N GLY A 31 21.99 0.59 -4.65
CA GLY A 31 21.90 0.87 -6.08
C GLY A 31 23.25 1.21 -6.71
N ASP A 32 23.26 2.25 -7.54
CA ASP A 32 24.44 2.83 -8.17
C ASP A 32 25.07 4.00 -7.37
N GLY A 33 24.56 4.26 -6.16
CA GLY A 33 24.92 5.38 -5.30
C GLY A 33 26.23 5.24 -4.51
N HIS A 34 26.42 6.16 -3.56
CA HIS A 34 27.63 6.27 -2.73
C HIS A 34 27.84 5.07 -1.78
N GLU A 35 29.10 4.83 -1.45
CA GLU A 35 29.51 3.75 -0.54
C GLU A 35 29.37 4.17 0.93
N LEU A 36 28.75 3.30 1.72
CA LEU A 36 28.41 3.49 3.13
C LEU A 36 29.31 2.61 4.02
N PRO A 37 29.68 3.12 5.21
CA PRO A 37 30.66 2.46 6.08
C PRO A 37 30.13 1.19 6.75
N ASP A 38 28.81 1.07 6.93
CA ASP A 38 28.17 -0.04 7.63
C ASP A 38 26.86 -0.47 6.98
N LEU A 39 26.45 -1.72 7.27
CA LEU A 39 25.26 -2.35 6.70
C LEU A 39 23.97 -1.66 7.15
N VAL A 40 23.91 -1.16 8.38
CA VAL A 40 22.69 -0.55 8.93
C VAL A 40 22.39 0.74 8.19
N SER A 41 23.41 1.58 7.97
CA SER A 41 23.31 2.77 7.13
C SER A 41 22.83 2.43 5.72
N ALA A 42 23.33 1.34 5.12
CA ALA A 42 22.92 0.88 3.81
C ALA A 42 21.47 0.37 3.77
N MET A 43 21.02 -0.36 4.79
CA MET A 43 19.63 -0.80 4.90
C MET A 43 18.67 0.38 5.03
N VAL A 44 19.01 1.38 5.87
CA VAL A 44 18.18 2.58 6.03
C VAL A 44 18.10 3.37 4.72
N LEU A 45 19.22 3.55 4.02
CA LEU A 45 19.21 4.23 2.72
C LEU A 45 18.40 3.45 1.68
N ALA A 46 18.47 2.12 1.67
CA ALA A 46 17.65 1.28 0.77
C ALA A 46 16.15 1.45 1.04
N ASP A 47 15.72 1.48 2.31
CA ASP A 47 14.32 1.72 2.67
C ASP A 47 13.85 3.12 2.26
N LEU A 48 14.70 4.14 2.44
CA LEU A 48 14.40 5.52 2.04
C LEU A 48 14.30 5.66 0.51
N LEU A 49 15.24 5.08 -0.25
CA LEU A 49 15.21 5.09 -1.72
C LEU A 49 14.01 4.29 -2.26
N THR A 50 13.64 3.19 -1.61
CA THR A 50 12.44 2.42 -1.95
C THR A 50 11.16 3.23 -1.70
N ALA A 51 11.13 4.04 -0.64
CA ALA A 51 10.01 4.94 -0.36
C ALA A 51 9.94 6.14 -1.31
N GLU A 52 11.09 6.73 -1.67
CA GLU A 52 11.22 7.88 -2.58
C GLU A 52 10.91 7.52 -4.04
N ALA A 53 11.31 6.32 -4.49
CA ALA A 53 11.07 5.82 -5.84
C ALA A 53 9.57 5.59 -6.15
N GLY A 54 8.67 5.89 -5.21
CA GLY A 54 7.24 5.69 -5.40
C GLY A 54 6.88 4.21 -5.58
N GLY A 55 7.77 3.31 -5.12
CA GLY A 55 7.51 1.89 -5.07
C GLY A 55 6.36 1.66 -4.09
N ASP A 56 5.13 1.73 -4.60
CA ASP A 56 3.91 1.30 -3.93
C ASP A 56 4.26 -0.01 -3.23
N ARG A 57 4.42 0.01 -1.89
CA ARG A 57 4.79 -1.14 -1.06
C ARG A 57 3.97 -2.31 -1.56
N ARG A 58 4.54 -3.18 -2.41
CA ARG A 58 3.76 -3.88 -3.44
C ARG A 58 2.56 -4.52 -2.77
N ARG A 59 1.41 -3.86 -2.93
CA ARG A 59 0.28 -4.11 -2.05
C ARG A 59 -0.09 -5.57 -2.27
N PRO A 60 -0.47 -6.33 -1.23
CA PRO A 60 -1.12 -7.60 -1.47
C PRO A 60 -2.38 -7.29 -2.29
N GLN A 61 -2.28 -7.44 -3.61
CA GLN A 61 -3.40 -7.32 -4.50
C GLN A 61 -4.25 -8.55 -4.24
N ALA A 62 -5.58 -8.38 -4.32
CA ALA A 62 -6.46 -9.54 -4.32
C ALA A 62 -5.93 -10.51 -5.38
N PRO A 63 -5.74 -11.81 -5.04
CA PRO A 63 -5.37 -12.79 -6.05
C PRO A 63 -6.36 -12.67 -7.19
N GLY A 64 -5.83 -12.64 -8.42
CA GLY A 64 -6.58 -12.36 -9.65
C GLY A 64 -7.66 -13.40 -9.94
N ARG A 65 -7.94 -13.74 -11.19
CA ARG A 65 -8.70 -14.96 -11.47
C ARG A 65 -7.72 -16.12 -11.61
N ALA A 66 -8.07 -17.31 -11.15
CA ALA A 66 -7.26 -18.51 -11.42
C ALA A 66 -7.12 -18.72 -12.96
N PRO A 67 -5.98 -19.25 -13.44
CA PRO A 67 -5.80 -19.61 -14.86
C PRO A 67 -6.90 -20.56 -15.34
N GLU A 68 -7.32 -20.44 -16.59
CA GLU A 68 -8.43 -21.24 -17.13
C GLU A 68 -8.11 -22.75 -17.17
N ASP A 69 -6.83 -23.08 -17.27
CA ASP A 69 -6.22 -24.41 -17.36
C ASP A 69 -5.61 -24.90 -16.04
N ALA A 70 -5.81 -24.15 -14.95
CA ALA A 70 -5.29 -24.51 -13.62
C ALA A 70 -5.83 -25.86 -13.15
N SER A 71 -4.97 -26.66 -12.51
CA SER A 71 -5.40 -27.89 -11.84
C SER A 71 -6.42 -27.60 -10.74
N GLU A 72 -7.24 -28.58 -10.33
CA GLU A 72 -8.20 -28.38 -9.23
C GLU A 72 -7.51 -27.93 -7.93
N VAL A 73 -6.34 -28.49 -7.62
CA VAL A 73 -5.53 -28.09 -6.46
C VAL A 73 -5.08 -26.63 -6.57
N GLU A 74 -4.71 -26.18 -7.76
CA GLU A 74 -4.31 -24.79 -8.01
C GLU A 74 -5.49 -23.82 -7.91
N ARG A 75 -6.66 -24.19 -8.44
CA ARG A 75 -7.90 -23.42 -8.28
C ARG A 75 -8.31 -23.26 -6.81
N LEU A 76 -8.21 -24.35 -6.04
CA LEU A 76 -8.52 -24.31 -4.60
C LEU A 76 -7.53 -23.43 -3.84
N ARG A 77 -6.22 -23.55 -4.10
CA ARG A 77 -5.20 -22.67 -3.50
C ARG A 77 -5.46 -21.20 -3.83
N HIS A 78 -5.86 -20.91 -5.07
CA HIS A 78 -6.19 -19.57 -5.49
C HIS A 78 -7.42 -19.02 -4.76
N THR A 79 -8.47 -19.83 -4.64
CA THR A 79 -9.68 -19.48 -3.89
C THR A 79 -9.37 -19.21 -2.42
N VAL A 80 -8.54 -20.05 -1.78
CA VAL A 80 -8.11 -19.85 -0.40
C VAL A 80 -7.41 -18.50 -0.25
N ALA A 81 -6.45 -18.19 -1.12
CA ALA A 81 -5.76 -16.90 -1.08
C ALA A 81 -6.73 -15.71 -1.24
N GLN A 82 -7.74 -15.83 -2.11
CA GLN A 82 -8.75 -14.78 -2.30
C GLN A 82 -9.60 -14.59 -1.04
N LEU A 83 -10.01 -15.68 -0.39
CA LEU A 83 -10.78 -15.64 0.85
C LEU A 83 -9.96 -15.05 1.99
N GLU A 84 -8.70 -15.47 2.14
CA GLU A 84 -7.79 -14.90 3.13
C GLU A 84 -7.61 -13.39 2.94
N HIS A 85 -7.42 -12.96 1.69
CA HIS A 85 -7.33 -11.54 1.35
C HIS A 85 -8.63 -10.79 1.69
N ALA A 86 -9.79 -11.34 1.33
CA ALA A 86 -11.09 -10.75 1.61
C ALA A 86 -11.36 -10.62 3.12
N LEU A 87 -11.00 -11.64 3.90
CA LEU A 87 -11.13 -11.63 5.37
C LEU A 87 -10.25 -10.56 6.00
N HIS A 88 -8.98 -10.47 5.60
CA HIS A 88 -8.08 -9.44 6.09
C HIS A 88 -8.59 -8.03 5.76
N SER A 89 -9.05 -7.83 4.52
CA SER A 89 -9.65 -6.57 4.11
C SER A 89 -10.88 -6.21 4.93
N ARG A 90 -11.71 -7.20 5.29
CA ARG A 90 -12.92 -6.95 6.09
C ARG A 90 -12.57 -6.48 7.50
N VAL A 91 -11.62 -7.12 8.17
CA VAL A 91 -11.22 -6.74 9.54
C VAL A 91 -10.83 -5.26 9.62
N VAL A 92 -10.01 -4.79 8.67
CA VAL A 92 -9.58 -3.39 8.63
C VAL A 92 -10.76 -2.43 8.38
N VAL A 93 -11.69 -2.79 7.51
CA VAL A 93 -12.89 -1.98 7.25
C VAL A 93 -13.77 -1.88 8.50
N GLU A 94 -14.01 -2.99 9.20
CA GLU A 94 -14.80 -2.99 10.44
C GLU A 94 -14.12 -2.16 11.55
N GLN A 95 -12.79 -2.23 11.67
CA GLN A 95 -12.03 -1.38 12.59
C GLN A 95 -12.18 0.10 12.26
N ALA A 96 -12.04 0.47 10.98
CA ALA A 96 -12.23 1.85 10.53
C ALA A 96 -13.65 2.36 10.82
N ILE A 97 -14.67 1.52 10.60
CA ILE A 97 -16.06 1.84 10.96
C ILE A 97 -16.17 2.11 12.46
N GLY A 98 -15.56 1.26 13.30
CA GLY A 98 -15.54 1.46 14.75
C GLY A 98 -14.89 2.78 15.17
N VAL A 99 -13.73 3.10 14.61
CA VAL A 99 -13.01 4.37 14.85
C VAL A 99 -13.87 5.57 14.48
N LEU A 100 -14.50 5.57 13.30
CA LEU A 100 -15.35 6.68 12.85
C LEU A 100 -16.63 6.80 13.67
N ALA A 101 -17.27 5.68 14.01
CA ALA A 101 -18.48 5.64 14.81
C ALA A 101 -18.24 6.21 16.22
N GLU A 102 -17.13 5.84 16.84
CA GLU A 102 -16.72 6.37 18.15
C GLU A 102 -16.39 7.87 18.05
N ARG A 103 -15.46 8.25 17.18
CA ARG A 103 -14.94 9.63 17.07
C ARG A 103 -16.03 10.65 16.82
N HIS A 104 -17.02 10.29 16.01
CA HIS A 104 -18.08 11.19 15.58
C HIS A 104 -19.43 10.90 16.22
N THR A 105 -19.49 9.98 17.19
CA THR A 105 -20.73 9.58 17.89
C THR A 105 -21.85 9.26 16.88
N MET A 106 -21.55 8.46 15.86
CA MET A 106 -22.47 8.14 14.77
C MET A 106 -22.74 6.64 14.67
N PRO A 107 -23.90 6.21 14.13
CA PRO A 107 -24.17 4.79 13.98
C PRO A 107 -23.20 4.14 12.98
N PRO A 108 -22.78 2.87 13.20
CA PRO A 108 -21.83 2.17 12.32
C PRO A 108 -22.22 2.15 10.85
N ARG A 109 -23.52 2.10 10.56
CA ARG A 109 -24.04 2.17 9.19
C ARG A 109 -23.71 3.50 8.51
N GLU A 110 -23.84 4.62 9.23
CA GLU A 110 -23.50 5.93 8.68
C GLU A 110 -21.99 6.06 8.47
N ALA A 111 -21.18 5.59 9.43
CA ALA A 111 -19.73 5.57 9.30
C ALA A 111 -19.27 4.78 8.07
N PHE A 112 -19.88 3.62 7.80
CA PHE A 112 -19.60 2.83 6.60
C PHE A 112 -19.96 3.57 5.30
N GLU A 113 -21.13 4.21 5.23
CA GLU A 113 -21.54 4.96 4.05
C GLU A 113 -20.62 6.15 3.78
N ARG A 114 -20.16 6.85 4.83
CA ARG A 114 -19.17 7.93 4.68
C ARG A 114 -17.84 7.42 4.16
N LEU A 115 -17.32 6.34 4.75
CA LEU A 115 -16.09 5.71 4.31
C LEU A 115 -16.18 5.31 2.83
N ARG A 116 -17.29 4.69 2.44
CA ARG A 116 -17.55 4.28 1.04
C ARG A 116 -17.69 5.48 0.10
N SER A 117 -18.41 6.53 0.50
CA SER A 117 -18.58 7.75 -0.27
C SER A 117 -17.23 8.44 -0.52
N SER A 118 -16.44 8.60 0.54
CA SER A 118 -15.12 9.21 0.52
C SER A 118 -14.12 8.40 -0.34
N ALA A 119 -14.18 7.07 -0.26
CA ALA A 119 -13.38 6.20 -1.12
C ALA A 119 -13.79 6.32 -2.60
N ARG A 120 -15.10 6.33 -2.88
CA ARG A 120 -15.65 6.42 -4.24
C ARG A 120 -15.33 7.77 -4.89
N SER A 121 -15.51 8.89 -4.18
CA SER A 121 -15.21 10.23 -4.73
C SER A 121 -13.75 10.41 -5.09
N ARG A 122 -12.85 9.63 -4.45
CA ARG A 122 -11.40 9.63 -4.71
C ARG A 122 -10.93 8.53 -5.65
N GLY A 123 -11.81 7.64 -6.11
CA GLY A 123 -11.40 6.46 -6.88
C GLY A 123 -10.47 5.52 -6.11
N ARG A 124 -10.51 5.53 -4.78
CA ARG A 124 -9.69 4.68 -3.91
C ARG A 124 -10.49 3.45 -3.47
N LYS A 125 -9.80 2.34 -3.17
CA LYS A 125 -10.47 1.17 -2.57
C LYS A 125 -10.86 1.51 -1.12
N VAL A 126 -12.03 1.05 -0.70
CA VAL A 126 -12.55 1.26 0.67
C VAL A 126 -11.56 0.73 1.71
N ALA A 127 -10.96 -0.43 1.48
CA ALA A 127 -9.96 -1.01 2.36
C ALA A 127 -8.69 -0.14 2.51
N ASP A 128 -8.38 0.67 1.51
CA ASP A 128 -7.19 1.55 1.53
C ASP A 128 -7.45 2.74 2.43
N LEU A 129 -8.59 3.39 2.22
CA LEU A 129 -9.02 4.48 3.09
C LEU A 129 -9.29 4.01 4.53
N ALA A 130 -9.77 2.78 4.70
CA ALA A 130 -9.94 2.17 6.02
C ALA A 130 -8.62 2.03 6.79
N ARG A 131 -7.51 1.69 6.11
CA ARG A 131 -6.19 1.64 6.75
C ARG A 131 -5.77 3.02 7.24
N ASP A 132 -5.94 4.06 6.42
CA ASP A 132 -5.61 5.43 6.80
C ASP A 132 -6.42 5.85 8.05
N VAL A 133 -7.71 5.49 8.11
CA VAL A 133 -8.57 5.75 9.27
C VAL A 133 -8.05 5.06 10.52
N VAL A 134 -7.74 3.76 10.44
CA VAL A 134 -7.18 3.02 11.58
C VAL A 134 -5.83 3.60 12.00
N GLU A 135 -4.96 3.95 11.06
CA GLU A 135 -3.66 4.54 11.37
C GLU A 135 -3.79 5.92 12.03
N SER A 136 -4.76 6.74 11.61
CA SER A 136 -5.07 8.03 12.24
C SER A 136 -5.54 7.92 13.70
N SER A 137 -5.92 6.70 14.13
CA SER A 137 -6.29 6.44 15.53
C SER A 137 -5.08 6.38 16.47
N THR A 138 -3.90 6.03 15.94
CA THR A 138 -2.67 5.88 16.72
C THR A 138 -1.56 6.85 16.29
N SER A 139 -1.67 7.46 15.10
CA SER A 139 -0.73 8.42 14.56
C SER A 139 -1.43 9.73 14.21
N PRO A 140 -1.12 10.85 14.90
CA PRO A 140 -1.70 12.15 14.58
C PRO A 140 -1.21 12.74 13.25
N LEU A 141 -0.19 12.13 12.62
CA LEU A 141 0.36 12.58 11.34
C LEU A 141 -0.42 12.04 10.14
N THR A 142 -1.28 11.03 10.35
CA THR A 142 -2.11 10.50 9.27
C THR A 142 -3.32 11.40 9.07
N VAL A 143 -3.24 12.25 8.04
CA VAL A 143 -4.31 13.18 7.68
C VAL A 143 -5.42 12.44 6.96
N LEU A 144 -6.63 12.50 7.52
CA LEU A 144 -7.83 11.99 6.87
C LEU A 144 -8.48 13.05 5.97
N PRO A 145 -9.22 12.63 4.95
CA PRO A 145 -10.05 13.54 4.18
C PRO A 145 -11.08 14.26 5.07
N ASP A 146 -11.41 15.50 4.71
CA ASP A 146 -12.27 16.39 5.50
C ASP A 146 -13.61 15.75 5.90
N GLU A 147 -14.26 15.02 4.99
CA GLU A 147 -15.53 14.36 5.29
C GLU A 147 -15.45 13.22 6.33
N LEU A 148 -14.24 12.69 6.56
CA LEU A 148 -13.96 11.66 7.56
C LEU A 148 -13.33 12.24 8.84
N SER A 149 -12.76 13.44 8.78
CA SER A 149 -12.19 14.14 9.93
C SER A 149 -13.22 15.00 10.67
N VAL A 150 -14.31 15.43 10.02
CA VAL A 150 -15.34 16.33 10.60
C VAL A 150 -16.61 15.57 11.02
N SER A 151 -17.16 15.95 12.18
CA SER A 151 -18.39 15.39 12.74
C SER A 151 -19.66 15.86 11.98
N PRO A 152 -20.69 15.00 11.80
CA PRO A 152 -21.99 15.41 11.25
C PRO A 152 -22.54 16.65 11.96
N GLY A 153 -22.75 17.74 11.22
CA GLY A 153 -23.40 18.95 11.74
C GLY A 153 -22.47 20.10 12.13
N SER A 154 -21.16 20.00 11.87
CA SER A 154 -20.23 21.13 11.93
C SER A 154 -20.16 21.84 10.57
N ASN A 155 -21.20 22.57 10.18
CA ASN A 155 -21.16 23.57 9.11
C ASN A 155 -22.16 24.69 9.42
#